data_AF-A0A2V9K0N4-F1
#
_entry.id   AF-A0A2V9K0N4-F1
#
_cell.length_a   1.000
_cell.length_b   1.000
_cell.length_c   1.000
_cell.angle_alpha   90.00
_cell.angle_beta   90.00
_cell.angle_gamma   90.00
#
_symmetry.space_group_name_H-M   'P 1'
#
loop_
_entity.id
_entity.type
_entity.pdbx_description
1 polymer ?
#
loop_
_entity_poly.entity_id
_entity_poly.type
_entity_poly.pdbx_seq_one_letter_code
_entity_poly.pdbx_strand_id
1 'polypeptide(L)'
;MSAGDLGDVMQPNRVWQNRGSSRMIPLIVIAASICLAGHTLPAFADDTRPRVVASFDEMPKVVTLPAGRLMAFFHSVRTDLTEMREAAARISDDGGRTWGDLKTLFPLPVDQGGFGYTLPFSDPSGEQHLFLLCDANTGQVRPLKGPRPPNLGPYGKLDIWHARTTNGGRTWLPPRRIWEGRAGDMQSVIQLKSGRILLPISYWVPRTWANRGEGFEAFTFLGSFRSSAIYSDDGGATWRRSPAELKVPTPAIGDLGAVEPVVIQLKDGRVWMLIRTQVGRFYESFSADGVAWTPPVPSKIESSDSPSCLIRLTDGRILLLVNHFQRWPYANGGRQVLHAAVSRDEGRTWQGWREVIRDPLRNEPPPPNGDHGVSYPYPTLTRDGKVVFSMWVQTGPRRFLVQLDPKWLDETRQAADFANRMDEWSIFGTKGVEFRSHPAAPGKKVLLVSKTQVDWPAGAAWNFPRGSSGHLRMRLRLMPGHGDFLIGLTDHFSAPFDDQDELYNLYNLRINADGNGSVGAALKGDRWHVLEFRWNARRQECRVFLDGSAAGVIPQTRISPGVNYVRIRSLALGRGDAGLLVESAEADVIQLD
;
A
#
# COMPACT_ATOMS: atom_id res chain seq x y z
N MET A 1 -7.74 6.30 -45.87
CA MET A 1 -8.01 7.30 -46.92
C MET A 1 -7.77 8.67 -46.33
N SER A 2 -6.89 9.42 -47.00
CA SER A 2 -6.58 10.86 -46.94
C SER A 2 -7.82 11.77 -46.93
N ALA A 3 -7.80 13.09 -46.67
CA ALA A 3 -6.84 14.11 -46.22
C ALA A 3 -7.61 15.46 -46.15
N GLY A 4 -6.99 16.50 -45.57
CA GLY A 4 -7.29 17.93 -45.81
C GLY A 4 -8.18 18.59 -44.74
N ASP A 5 -7.91 19.77 -44.18
CA ASP A 5 -6.99 20.83 -44.59
C ASP A 5 -6.60 21.76 -43.43
N LEU A 6 -5.46 22.44 -43.66
CA LEU A 6 -4.78 23.44 -42.84
C LEU A 6 -5.40 24.83 -42.92
N GLY A 7 -5.14 25.66 -41.91
CA GLY A 7 -5.33 27.11 -41.94
C GLY A 7 -4.62 27.80 -40.77
N ASP A 8 -3.44 28.35 -41.05
CA ASP A 8 -2.55 29.13 -40.17
C ASP A 8 -3.20 30.42 -39.59
N VAL A 9 -2.56 31.00 -38.56
CA VAL A 9 -1.88 32.32 -38.63
C VAL A 9 -1.83 33.08 -37.27
N MET A 10 -0.61 33.47 -36.90
CA MET A 10 -0.13 34.62 -36.09
C MET A 10 -0.01 34.60 -34.55
N GLN A 11 1.26 34.70 -34.12
CA GLN A 11 1.73 35.23 -32.83
C GLN A 11 1.50 36.75 -32.71
N PRO A 12 1.74 37.32 -31.50
CA PRO A 12 2.87 38.25 -31.41
C PRO A 12 3.72 38.18 -30.13
N ASN A 13 5.01 38.49 -30.34
CA ASN A 13 6.03 38.85 -29.36
C ASN A 13 5.74 40.20 -28.68
N ARG A 14 6.10 40.38 -27.40
CA ARG A 14 7.24 41.21 -26.93
C ARG A 14 7.20 41.45 -25.41
N VAL A 15 8.33 41.10 -24.81
CA VAL A 15 8.74 41.36 -23.42
C VAL A 15 9.30 42.80 -23.33
N TRP A 16 8.89 43.54 -22.30
CA TRP A 16 9.53 44.79 -21.88
C TRP A 16 10.29 44.55 -20.57
N GLN A 17 11.59 44.84 -20.59
CA GLN A 17 12.44 44.99 -19.40
C GLN A 17 12.25 46.39 -18.82
N ASN A 18 12.27 46.52 -17.48
CA ASN A 18 12.77 47.73 -16.86
C ASN A 18 13.45 47.42 -15.50
N ARG A 19 14.69 47.86 -15.36
CA ARG A 19 15.51 47.84 -14.13
C ARG A 19 15.41 49.22 -13.45
N GLY A 20 15.47 49.29 -12.12
CA GLY A 20 15.76 50.57 -11.45
C GLY A 20 15.55 50.66 -9.94
N SER A 21 16.60 50.31 -9.19
CA SER A 21 17.11 50.97 -7.96
C SER A 21 16.22 51.24 -6.73
N SER A 22 16.44 50.43 -5.70
CA SER A 22 16.83 50.76 -4.31
C SER A 22 16.65 52.19 -3.75
N ARG A 23 15.96 52.27 -2.59
CA ARG A 23 16.39 53.01 -1.38
C ARG A 23 15.59 52.53 -0.16
N MET A 24 16.29 51.95 0.83
CA MET A 24 15.77 51.60 2.16
C MET A 24 15.89 52.78 3.11
N ILE A 25 14.88 53.00 3.95
CA ILE A 25 14.89 53.88 5.13
C ILE A 25 14.52 52.99 6.33
N PRO A 26 15.26 52.98 7.45
CA PRO A 26 14.89 52.20 8.62
C PRO A 26 13.92 53.00 9.49
N LEU A 27 12.71 52.49 9.71
CA LEU A 27 11.85 52.96 10.80
C LEU A 27 11.96 51.97 11.95
N ILE A 28 12.62 52.40 13.02
CA ILE A 28 12.56 51.77 14.33
C ILE A 28 11.22 52.18 14.94
N VAL A 29 10.32 51.22 15.14
CA VAL A 29 9.15 51.38 16.02
C VAL A 29 9.20 50.27 17.06
N ILE A 30 9.46 50.70 18.30
CA ILE A 30 9.31 49.91 19.51
C ILE A 30 7.80 49.86 19.79
N ALA A 31 7.20 48.67 19.78
CA ALA A 31 5.85 48.45 20.27
C ALA A 31 5.86 47.29 21.28
N ALA A 32 5.31 47.60 22.46
CA ALA A 32 5.36 46.83 23.68
C ALA A 32 4.62 45.49 23.62
N SER A 33 5.13 44.55 24.39
CA SER A 33 4.56 43.23 24.66
C SER A 33 3.16 43.33 25.27
N ILE A 34 2.17 42.75 24.60
CA ILE A 34 0.92 42.29 25.22
C ILE A 34 0.92 40.77 25.10
N CYS A 35 1.07 40.10 26.25
CA CYS A 35 0.93 38.65 26.38
C CYS A 35 -0.53 38.24 26.15
N LEU A 36 -0.86 37.83 24.92
CA LEU A 36 -1.95 36.91 24.67
C LEU A 36 -1.34 35.51 24.61
N ALA A 37 -1.83 34.60 25.45
CA ALA A 37 -1.46 33.20 25.45
C ALA A 37 -1.90 32.54 24.12
N GLY A 38 -1.10 32.72 23.08
CA GLY A 38 -1.14 31.90 21.89
C GLY A 38 -0.57 30.54 22.25
N HIS A 39 -1.38 29.50 22.14
CA HIS A 39 -0.83 28.16 21.94
C HIS A 39 -0.03 28.19 20.64
N THR A 40 1.28 28.44 20.76
CA THR A 40 2.23 28.15 19.71
C THR A 40 2.11 26.66 19.43
N LEU A 41 1.48 26.32 18.31
CA LEU A 41 1.63 25.00 17.71
C LEU A 41 3.15 24.72 17.67
N PRO A 42 3.62 23.58 18.20
CA PRO A 42 5.03 23.26 18.14
C PRO A 42 5.49 23.39 16.69
N ALA A 43 6.63 24.06 16.49
CA ALA A 43 7.27 24.15 15.19
C ALA A 43 7.21 22.77 14.53
N PHE A 44 6.66 22.70 13.30
CA PHE A 44 6.53 21.45 12.57
C PHE A 44 7.89 20.75 12.60
N ALA A 45 7.95 19.61 13.28
CA ALA A 45 9.00 18.62 13.07
C ALA A 45 9.13 18.37 11.57
N ASP A 46 10.35 18.04 11.09
CA ASP A 46 10.58 17.62 9.70
C ASP A 46 9.40 16.77 9.20
N ASP A 47 8.74 17.19 8.12
CA ASP A 47 7.55 16.51 7.59
C ASP A 47 7.89 15.03 7.34
N THR A 48 7.42 14.16 8.24
CA THR A 48 7.71 12.72 8.26
C THR A 48 6.89 11.96 7.21
N ARG A 49 5.93 12.64 6.56
CA ARG A 49 4.98 12.03 5.64
C ARG A 49 5.68 11.28 4.50
N PRO A 50 5.09 10.17 4.05
CA PRO A 50 5.53 9.49 2.84
C PRO A 50 5.51 10.45 1.65
N ARG A 51 6.54 10.36 0.80
CA ARG A 51 6.67 11.19 -0.40
C ARG A 51 7.20 10.39 -1.57
N VAL A 52 6.69 10.70 -2.76
CA VAL A 52 7.29 10.25 -4.00
C VAL A 52 8.62 10.98 -4.17
N VAL A 53 9.72 10.23 -4.31
CA VAL A 53 11.08 10.78 -4.43
C VAL A 53 11.68 10.61 -5.82
N ALA A 54 11.16 9.69 -6.63
CA ALA A 54 11.59 9.47 -8.01
C ALA A 54 10.46 8.87 -8.83
N SER A 55 10.53 9.04 -10.15
CA SER A 55 9.69 8.36 -11.14
C SER A 55 10.57 7.75 -12.22
N PHE A 56 10.11 6.66 -12.81
CA PHE A 56 10.81 5.92 -13.85
C PHE A 56 9.84 5.55 -14.98
N ASP A 57 10.37 5.33 -16.18
CA ASP A 57 9.59 4.77 -17.29
C ASP A 57 9.25 3.30 -17.03
N GLU A 58 10.17 2.60 -16.36
CA GLU A 58 10.05 1.20 -15.97
C GLU A 58 10.37 1.09 -14.48
N MET A 59 9.55 0.36 -13.70
CA MET A 59 9.75 0.32 -12.26
C MET A 59 10.97 -0.53 -11.90
N PRO A 60 11.98 0.04 -11.23
CA PRO A 60 13.06 -0.78 -10.72
C PRO A 60 12.70 -1.48 -9.42
N LYS A 61 13.42 -2.55 -9.11
CA LYS A 61 13.54 -3.07 -7.74
C LYS A 61 14.83 -2.56 -7.13
N VAL A 62 14.72 -2.01 -5.92
CA VAL A 62 15.82 -1.27 -5.27
C VAL A 62 16.38 -2.09 -4.11
N VAL A 63 17.70 -2.15 -4.03
CA VAL A 63 18.42 -2.75 -2.90
C VAL A 63 19.44 -1.77 -2.33
N THR A 64 19.71 -1.88 -1.05
CA THR A 64 20.76 -1.12 -0.38
C THR A 64 22.08 -1.87 -0.44
N LEU A 65 23.11 -1.19 -0.93
CA LEU A 65 24.48 -1.69 -0.99
C LEU A 65 25.23 -1.44 0.31
N PRO A 66 26.38 -2.10 0.52
CA PRO A 66 27.34 -1.70 1.53
C PRO A 66 27.63 -0.19 1.46
N ALA A 67 27.87 0.42 2.63
CA ALA A 67 27.99 1.87 2.84
C ALA A 67 26.70 2.71 2.62
N GLY A 68 25.58 2.07 2.26
CA GLY A 68 24.24 2.69 2.27
C GLY A 68 23.83 3.37 0.95
N ARG A 69 24.55 3.11 -0.15
CA ARG A 69 24.13 3.51 -1.51
C ARG A 69 22.94 2.67 -1.95
N LEU A 70 22.10 3.17 -2.84
CA LEU A 70 20.99 2.39 -3.41
C LEU A 70 21.31 1.96 -4.84
N MET A 71 20.93 0.74 -5.19
CA MET A 71 21.00 0.20 -6.55
C MET A 71 19.61 -0.19 -7.03
N ALA A 72 19.17 0.39 -8.13
CA ALA A 72 17.90 0.12 -8.79
C ALA A 72 18.12 -0.79 -10.00
N PHE A 73 17.53 -1.98 -10.00
CA PHE A 73 17.60 -2.95 -11.09
C PHE A 73 16.40 -2.79 -12.04
N PHE A 74 16.65 -2.82 -13.35
CA PHE A 74 15.65 -2.63 -14.41
C PHE A 74 15.52 -3.88 -15.30
N HIS A 75 14.36 -4.05 -15.91
CA HIS A 75 13.97 -5.14 -16.80
C HIS A 75 14.22 -4.89 -18.29
N SER A 76 14.60 -3.70 -18.76
CA SER A 76 14.88 -3.50 -20.18
C SER A 76 15.72 -2.26 -20.48
N VAL A 77 16.69 -2.43 -21.37
CA VAL A 77 17.34 -1.35 -22.12
C VAL A 77 16.88 -1.42 -23.57
N ARG A 78 15.61 -1.11 -23.86
CA ARG A 78 15.12 -0.47 -25.12
C ARG A 78 13.60 -0.30 -25.18
N THR A 79 13.23 0.63 -26.05
CA THR A 79 11.98 1.38 -26.25
C THR A 79 10.71 0.60 -26.61
N ASP A 80 10.70 -0.74 -26.64
CA ASP A 80 9.51 -1.51 -27.00
C ASP A 80 8.88 -2.32 -25.85
N LEU A 81 9.48 -2.31 -24.64
CA LEU A 81 8.98 -3.00 -23.44
C LEU A 81 8.80 -4.53 -23.60
N THR A 82 9.30 -5.16 -24.68
CA THR A 82 8.97 -6.58 -24.94
C THR A 82 10.03 -7.59 -24.53
N GLU A 83 11.30 -7.21 -24.33
CA GLU A 83 12.37 -8.18 -24.02
C GLU A 83 13.48 -7.65 -23.09
N MET A 84 13.63 -8.25 -21.90
CA MET A 84 14.85 -8.17 -21.09
C MET A 84 15.96 -8.98 -21.76
N ARG A 85 16.96 -8.31 -22.35
CA ARG A 85 18.13 -8.94 -22.95
C ARG A 85 19.38 -8.86 -22.08
N GLU A 86 19.40 -7.88 -21.18
CA GLU A 86 20.48 -7.63 -20.25
C GLU A 86 19.87 -7.23 -18.90
N ALA A 87 20.53 -7.61 -17.81
CA ALA A 87 20.27 -7.01 -16.52
C ALA A 87 21.01 -5.67 -16.44
N ALA A 88 20.33 -4.60 -16.03
CA ALA A 88 20.93 -3.27 -15.92
C ALA A 88 20.53 -2.60 -14.59
N ALA A 89 21.36 -1.66 -14.14
CA ALA A 89 21.10 -0.93 -12.91
C ALA A 89 21.52 0.54 -12.95
N ARG A 90 20.87 1.35 -12.11
CA ARG A 90 21.29 2.72 -11.76
C ARG A 90 21.68 2.77 -10.29
N ILE A 91 22.54 3.72 -9.94
CA ILE A 91 22.97 3.94 -8.55
C ILE A 91 22.48 5.30 -8.07
N SER A 92 22.09 5.36 -6.79
CA SER A 92 21.77 6.60 -6.08
C SER A 92 22.65 6.72 -4.83
N ASP A 93 23.19 7.92 -4.63
CA ASP A 93 24.06 8.29 -3.51
C ASP A 93 23.34 9.19 -2.48
N ASP A 94 22.10 9.58 -2.74
CA ASP A 94 21.35 10.57 -1.96
C ASP A 94 20.02 10.03 -1.41
N GLY A 95 19.94 8.72 -1.20
CA GLY A 95 18.74 8.05 -0.65
C GLY A 95 17.60 7.91 -1.67
N GLY A 96 17.92 7.81 -2.96
CA GLY A 96 16.96 7.51 -4.02
C GLY A 96 16.32 8.73 -4.67
N ARG A 97 16.84 9.94 -4.42
CA ARG A 97 16.30 11.20 -4.98
C ARG A 97 16.84 11.45 -6.38
N THR A 98 18.13 11.19 -6.58
CA THR A 98 18.78 11.25 -7.89
C THR A 98 19.43 9.92 -8.24
N TRP A 99 19.48 9.62 -9.54
CA TRP A 99 19.96 8.35 -10.08
C TRP A 99 20.94 8.63 -11.21
N GLY A 100 22.10 8.00 -11.16
CA GLY A 100 23.11 8.08 -12.22
C GLY A 100 22.71 7.30 -13.47
N ASP A 101 23.65 7.23 -14.42
CA ASP A 101 23.44 6.56 -15.71
C ASP A 101 23.14 5.07 -15.55
N LEU A 102 22.36 4.54 -16.50
CA LEU A 102 22.02 3.12 -16.59
C LEU A 102 23.26 2.34 -17.04
N LYS A 103 23.61 1.29 -16.28
CA LYS A 103 24.77 0.43 -16.55
C LYS A 103 24.32 -1.01 -16.74
N THR A 104 24.74 -1.63 -17.85
CA THR A 104 24.61 -3.06 -18.06
C THR A 104 25.45 -3.82 -17.02
N LEU A 105 24.84 -4.83 -16.41
CA LEU A 105 25.47 -5.71 -15.42
C LEU A 105 25.97 -7.00 -16.09
N PHE A 106 25.10 -7.67 -16.85
CA PHE A 106 25.41 -8.90 -17.58
C PHE A 106 24.32 -9.22 -18.63
N PRO A 107 24.66 -9.95 -19.70
CA PRO A 107 23.68 -10.44 -20.67
C PRO A 107 22.85 -11.59 -20.09
N LEU A 108 21.59 -11.70 -20.54
CA LEU A 108 20.71 -12.81 -20.17
C LEU A 108 20.72 -13.89 -21.24
N PRO A 109 20.52 -15.17 -20.86
CA PRO A 109 20.49 -16.29 -21.80
C PRO A 109 19.14 -16.31 -22.52
N VAL A 110 18.95 -15.40 -23.48
CA VAL A 110 17.67 -15.16 -24.17
C VAL A 110 17.16 -16.35 -24.99
N ASP A 111 18.01 -17.34 -25.26
CA ASP A 111 17.66 -18.63 -25.85
C ASP A 111 16.84 -19.50 -24.88
N GLN A 112 17.06 -19.33 -23.57
CA GLN A 112 16.35 -20.07 -22.52
C GLN A 112 14.93 -19.55 -22.31
N GLY A 113 14.62 -18.31 -22.69
CA GLY A 113 13.28 -17.72 -22.57
C GLY A 113 13.28 -16.21 -22.32
N GLY A 114 12.09 -15.69 -22.04
CA GLY A 114 11.89 -14.34 -21.55
C GLY A 114 12.15 -14.22 -20.05
N PHE A 115 12.94 -13.23 -19.66
CA PHE A 115 13.26 -12.94 -18.27
C PHE A 115 12.44 -11.75 -17.75
N GLY A 116 11.92 -11.89 -16.54
CA GLY A 116 11.10 -10.89 -15.85
C GLY A 116 11.15 -11.09 -14.34
N TYR A 117 10.31 -10.36 -13.60
CA TYR A 117 10.10 -10.51 -12.15
C TYR A 117 11.43 -10.68 -11.36
N THR A 118 12.20 -9.61 -11.27
CA THR A 118 13.53 -9.61 -10.66
C THR A 118 13.41 -9.61 -9.14
N LEU A 119 14.42 -9.98 -8.38
CA LEU A 119 14.47 -9.70 -6.96
C LEU A 119 15.94 -9.52 -6.58
N PRO A 120 16.39 -8.28 -6.35
CA PRO A 120 17.77 -8.02 -5.96
C PRO A 120 17.98 -8.24 -4.47
N PHE A 121 19.18 -8.68 -4.10
CA PHE A 121 19.60 -8.89 -2.72
C PHE A 121 21.08 -8.56 -2.56
N SER A 122 21.41 -7.82 -1.51
CA SER A 122 22.79 -7.50 -1.14
C SER A 122 23.09 -8.28 0.14
N ASP A 123 24.07 -9.17 0.08
CA ASP A 123 24.47 -9.91 1.27
C ASP A 123 25.42 -9.05 2.14
N PRO A 124 25.58 -9.38 3.44
CA PRO A 124 26.48 -8.69 4.36
C PRO A 124 27.96 -8.76 3.97
N SER A 125 28.37 -9.70 3.11
CA SER A 125 29.74 -9.76 2.57
C SER A 125 29.97 -8.76 1.43
N GLY A 126 28.89 -8.13 0.94
CA GLY A 126 28.89 -7.15 -0.14
C GLY A 126 28.70 -7.76 -1.52
N GLU A 127 28.39 -9.05 -1.62
CA GLU A 127 28.02 -9.67 -2.87
C GLU A 127 26.56 -9.33 -3.23
N GLN A 128 26.32 -9.12 -4.51
CA GLN A 128 25.02 -8.80 -5.07
C GLN A 128 24.43 -10.05 -5.71
N HIS A 129 23.17 -10.31 -5.42
CA HIS A 129 22.39 -11.40 -5.95
C HIS A 129 21.23 -10.83 -6.75
N LEU A 130 20.93 -11.43 -7.89
CA LEU A 130 19.75 -11.13 -8.67
C LEU A 130 19.01 -12.44 -8.95
N PHE A 131 17.79 -12.55 -8.43
CA PHE A 131 16.87 -13.63 -8.78
C PHE A 131 15.96 -13.14 -9.91
N LEU A 132 15.66 -14.02 -10.87
CA LEU A 132 14.80 -13.71 -12.02
C LEU A 132 13.84 -14.85 -12.28
N LEU A 133 12.66 -14.55 -12.82
CA LEU A 133 11.79 -15.56 -13.42
C LEU A 133 12.02 -15.65 -14.93
N CYS A 134 12.16 -16.86 -15.44
CA CYS A 134 12.29 -17.15 -16.86
C CYS A 134 11.08 -17.95 -17.34
N ASP A 135 10.42 -17.48 -18.40
CA ASP A 135 9.23 -18.15 -18.91
C ASP A 135 9.50 -19.43 -19.70
N ALA A 136 10.75 -19.81 -19.92
CA ALA A 136 11.11 -21.00 -20.70
C ALA A 136 10.44 -21.05 -22.10
N ASN A 137 10.24 -19.88 -22.73
CA ASN A 137 9.51 -19.72 -24.00
C ASN A 137 8.04 -20.19 -23.95
N THR A 138 7.42 -20.14 -22.77
CA THR A 138 6.03 -20.61 -22.56
C THR A 138 4.96 -19.56 -22.78
N GLY A 139 5.34 -18.35 -23.19
CA GLY A 139 4.36 -17.33 -23.55
C GLY A 139 4.01 -16.34 -22.44
N GLN A 140 4.63 -16.44 -21.26
CA GLN A 140 4.25 -15.65 -20.08
C GLN A 140 4.97 -14.30 -20.03
N VAL A 141 6.25 -14.28 -20.40
CA VAL A 141 7.05 -13.06 -20.46
C VAL A 141 7.17 -12.61 -21.91
N ARG A 142 7.36 -13.55 -22.84
CA ARG A 142 7.39 -13.28 -24.29
C ARG A 142 6.17 -13.87 -24.97
N PRO A 143 5.53 -13.18 -25.92
CA PRO A 143 4.50 -13.78 -26.76
C PRO A 143 5.01 -15.05 -27.47
N LEU A 144 4.17 -16.09 -27.54
CA LEU A 144 4.50 -17.32 -28.25
C LEU A 144 4.63 -17.07 -29.76
N LYS A 145 5.68 -17.64 -30.35
CA LYS A 145 5.78 -17.80 -31.81
C LYS A 145 5.09 -19.10 -32.22
N GLY A 146 3.76 -19.11 -32.23
CA GLY A 146 2.94 -20.28 -32.62
C GLY A 146 1.94 -20.72 -31.55
N PRO A 147 1.26 -21.87 -31.76
CA PRO A 147 0.25 -22.36 -30.83
C PRO A 147 0.85 -22.75 -29.48
N ARG A 148 0.09 -22.53 -28.40
CA ARG A 148 0.49 -22.93 -27.05
C ARG A 148 0.64 -24.45 -26.96
N PRO A 149 1.74 -24.98 -26.37
CA PRO A 149 1.88 -26.41 -26.15
C PRO A 149 0.70 -26.97 -25.33
N PRO A 150 0.10 -28.10 -25.73
CA PRO A 150 -1.13 -28.60 -25.10
C PRO A 150 -0.98 -28.97 -23.62
N ASN A 151 0.23 -29.31 -23.17
CA ASN A 151 0.50 -29.79 -21.80
C ASN A 151 1.02 -28.70 -20.83
N LEU A 152 1.01 -27.43 -21.23
CA LEU A 152 1.66 -26.35 -20.49
C LEU A 152 0.84 -25.82 -19.29
N GLY A 153 -0.39 -26.31 -19.12
CA GLY A 153 -1.39 -25.70 -18.23
C GLY A 153 -1.74 -24.25 -18.63
N PRO A 154 -2.64 -23.57 -17.90
CA PRO A 154 -3.01 -22.19 -18.20
C PRO A 154 -1.91 -21.18 -17.86
N TYR A 155 -0.98 -21.52 -16.96
CA TYR A 155 -0.01 -20.57 -16.40
C TYR A 155 1.43 -20.67 -16.93
N GLY A 156 1.76 -21.67 -17.75
CA GLY A 156 3.09 -21.78 -18.34
C GLY A 156 4.17 -22.13 -17.32
N LYS A 157 5.44 -21.89 -17.65
CA LYS A 157 6.57 -21.97 -16.73
C LYS A 157 7.01 -20.57 -16.31
N LEU A 158 7.58 -20.49 -15.12
CA LEU A 158 8.34 -19.37 -14.59
C LEU A 158 9.44 -19.99 -13.73
N ASP A 159 10.51 -20.45 -14.37
CA ASP A 159 11.69 -21.05 -13.73
C ASP A 159 12.42 -19.95 -12.94
N ILE A 160 13.00 -20.30 -11.79
CA ILE A 160 13.78 -19.34 -11.00
C ILE A 160 15.25 -19.44 -11.41
N TRP A 161 15.80 -18.31 -11.82
CA TRP A 161 17.20 -18.11 -12.16
C TRP A 161 17.88 -17.21 -11.15
N HIS A 162 19.19 -17.40 -10.98
CA HIS A 162 20.01 -16.65 -10.05
C HIS A 162 21.34 -16.27 -10.70
N ALA A 163 21.70 -15.00 -10.61
CA ALA A 163 23.04 -14.50 -10.83
C ALA A 163 23.59 -13.95 -9.52
N ARG A 164 24.90 -14.03 -9.33
CA ARG A 164 25.59 -13.36 -8.23
C ARG A 164 26.88 -12.73 -8.68
N THR A 165 27.35 -11.75 -7.94
CA THR A 165 28.72 -11.26 -8.05
C THR A 165 29.70 -12.14 -7.28
N THR A 166 30.97 -11.92 -7.56
CA THR A 166 32.14 -12.36 -6.81
C THR A 166 33.14 -11.19 -6.72
N ASN A 167 34.22 -11.39 -5.96
CA ASN A 167 35.28 -10.41 -5.78
C ASN A 167 34.81 -9.10 -5.13
N GLY A 168 33.93 -9.21 -4.12
CA GLY A 168 33.43 -8.09 -3.34
C GLY A 168 32.45 -7.23 -4.15
N GLY A 169 31.50 -7.87 -4.83
CA GLY A 169 30.46 -7.15 -5.58
C GLY A 169 30.86 -6.69 -6.99
N ARG A 170 32.03 -7.09 -7.50
CA ARG A 170 32.64 -6.49 -8.71
C ARG A 170 32.41 -7.27 -9.98
N THR A 171 32.36 -8.60 -9.90
CA THR A 171 32.32 -9.47 -11.10
C THR A 171 31.07 -10.33 -11.08
N TRP A 172 30.13 -10.09 -11.99
CA TRP A 172 28.97 -10.96 -12.17
C TRP A 172 29.37 -12.30 -12.76
N LEU A 173 28.89 -13.38 -12.15
CA LEU A 173 28.88 -14.71 -12.75
C LEU A 173 27.65 -14.86 -13.67
N PRO A 174 27.73 -15.71 -14.70
CA PRO A 174 26.58 -15.98 -15.56
C PRO A 174 25.35 -16.45 -14.76
N PRO A 175 24.14 -15.99 -15.12
CA PRO A 175 22.91 -16.46 -14.49
C PRO A 175 22.72 -17.96 -14.74
N ARG A 176 22.18 -18.66 -13.75
CA ARG A 176 21.86 -20.10 -13.85
C ARG A 176 20.49 -20.40 -13.26
N ARG A 177 19.84 -21.44 -13.79
CA ARG A 177 18.58 -21.93 -13.25
C ARG A 177 18.81 -22.62 -11.90
N ILE A 178 18.03 -22.26 -10.90
CA ILE A 178 18.11 -22.83 -9.54
C ILE A 178 16.84 -23.57 -9.12
N TRP A 179 15.74 -23.35 -9.85
CA TRP A 179 14.49 -24.10 -9.68
C TRP A 179 13.70 -24.12 -10.99
N GLU A 180 13.00 -25.23 -11.25
CA GLU A 180 12.19 -25.43 -12.47
C GLU A 180 10.71 -25.65 -12.11
N GLY A 181 9.82 -24.99 -12.86
CA GLY A 181 8.38 -25.13 -12.73
C GLY A 181 7.61 -23.83 -12.96
N ARG A 182 6.39 -23.74 -12.41
CA ARG A 182 5.60 -22.51 -12.42
C ARG A 182 5.66 -21.81 -11.06
N ALA A 183 6.66 -20.95 -10.86
CA ALA A 183 6.77 -20.15 -9.63
C ALA A 183 5.73 -19.02 -9.61
N GLY A 184 5.29 -18.59 -8.43
CA GLY A 184 4.67 -17.27 -8.23
C GLY A 184 5.74 -16.16 -8.19
N ASP A 185 5.33 -14.90 -8.02
CA ASP A 185 6.28 -13.80 -7.87
C ASP A 185 7.15 -13.96 -6.60
N MET A 186 8.36 -13.42 -6.64
CA MET A 186 9.33 -13.48 -5.55
C MET A 186 9.32 -12.14 -4.79
N GLN A 187 8.84 -12.18 -3.55
CA GLN A 187 8.55 -10.95 -2.78
C GLN A 187 9.61 -10.60 -1.73
N SER A 188 10.41 -11.57 -1.29
CA SER A 188 11.48 -11.33 -0.31
C SER A 188 12.59 -12.36 -0.45
N VAL A 189 13.76 -12.00 0.04
CA VAL A 189 14.91 -12.89 0.23
C VAL A 189 15.71 -12.33 1.39
N ILE A 190 16.18 -13.21 2.26
CA ILE A 190 16.96 -12.82 3.45
C ILE A 190 18.18 -13.72 3.58
N GLN A 191 19.22 -13.22 4.24
CA GLN A 191 20.23 -14.08 4.83
C GLN A 191 19.95 -14.22 6.33
N LEU A 192 19.84 -15.47 6.79
CA LEU A 192 19.68 -15.80 8.20
C LEU A 192 20.99 -15.52 8.95
N LYS A 193 20.90 -15.35 10.27
CA LYS A 193 22.08 -15.26 11.17
C LYS A 193 23.06 -16.44 11.03
N SER A 194 22.60 -17.60 10.54
CA SER A 194 23.45 -18.75 10.25
C SER A 194 24.31 -18.61 8.98
N GLY A 195 24.10 -17.55 8.18
CA GLY A 195 24.73 -17.36 6.87
C GLY A 195 23.93 -17.94 5.70
N ARG A 196 22.88 -18.73 5.97
CA ARG A 196 21.98 -19.29 4.95
C ARG A 196 21.22 -18.18 4.23
N ILE A 197 21.29 -18.15 2.90
CA ILE A 197 20.40 -17.33 2.07
C ILE A 197 19.11 -18.12 1.89
N LEU A 198 17.97 -17.49 2.18
CA LEU A 198 16.65 -18.10 2.13
C LEU A 198 15.75 -17.29 1.18
N LEU A 199 15.27 -17.96 0.13
CA LEU A 199 14.30 -17.43 -0.81
C LEU A 199 12.98 -18.19 -0.64
N PRO A 200 11.95 -17.61 -0.01
CA PRO A 200 10.63 -18.20 0.01
C PRO A 200 10.06 -18.21 -1.42
N ILE A 201 9.42 -19.32 -1.78
CA ILE A 201 8.84 -19.51 -3.12
C ILE A 201 7.40 -19.98 -3.00
N SER A 202 6.62 -19.73 -4.05
CA SER A 202 5.37 -20.46 -4.26
C SER A 202 5.39 -21.08 -5.64
N TYR A 203 4.70 -22.20 -5.83
CA TYR A 203 4.64 -22.89 -7.10
C TYR A 203 3.27 -23.51 -7.34
N TRP A 204 2.87 -23.53 -8.61
CA TRP A 204 1.60 -24.06 -9.04
C TRP A 204 1.60 -25.59 -9.08
N VAL A 205 0.53 -26.17 -8.56
CA VAL A 205 0.18 -27.58 -8.59
C VAL A 205 -1.29 -27.66 -9.03
N PRO A 206 -1.61 -28.26 -10.19
CA PRO A 206 -2.98 -28.30 -10.69
C PRO A 206 -3.93 -28.93 -9.69
N ARG A 207 -5.05 -28.26 -9.41
CA ARG A 207 -6.17 -28.78 -8.63
C ARG A 207 -7.46 -28.62 -9.41
N THR A 208 -8.20 -29.71 -9.55
CA THR A 208 -9.51 -29.76 -10.20
C THR A 208 -10.41 -30.71 -9.43
N TRP A 209 -11.70 -30.75 -9.71
CA TRP A 209 -12.59 -31.74 -9.09
C TRP A 209 -12.13 -33.19 -9.27
N ALA A 210 -11.55 -33.50 -10.43
CA ALA A 210 -10.98 -34.80 -10.75
C ALA A 210 -9.60 -35.03 -10.09
N ASN A 211 -8.88 -33.96 -9.74
CA ASN A 211 -7.57 -33.99 -9.08
C ASN A 211 -7.58 -33.13 -7.81
N ARG A 212 -8.47 -33.45 -6.87
CA ARG A 212 -8.66 -32.69 -5.62
C ARG A 212 -7.77 -33.17 -4.48
N GLY A 213 -7.05 -34.26 -4.66
CA GLY A 213 -6.21 -34.91 -3.64
C GLY A 213 -6.91 -36.09 -2.97
N GLU A 214 -6.20 -36.74 -2.06
CA GLU A 214 -6.64 -37.92 -1.33
C GLU A 214 -6.75 -37.66 0.18
N GLY A 215 -7.39 -38.57 0.92
CA GLY A 215 -7.56 -38.45 2.37
C GLY A 215 -8.32 -37.18 2.77
N PHE A 216 -7.83 -36.47 3.79
CA PHE A 216 -8.46 -35.23 4.27
C PHE A 216 -8.47 -34.10 3.23
N GLU A 217 -7.51 -34.08 2.30
CA GLU A 217 -7.51 -33.09 1.21
C GLU A 217 -8.72 -33.26 0.29
N ALA A 218 -9.26 -34.47 0.14
CA ALA A 218 -10.45 -34.71 -0.69
C ALA A 218 -11.72 -34.02 -0.14
N PHE A 219 -11.71 -33.66 1.15
CA PHE A 219 -12.79 -32.93 1.84
C PHE A 219 -12.50 -31.43 1.99
N THR A 220 -11.34 -30.95 1.54
CA THR A 220 -10.90 -29.57 1.74
C THR A 220 -10.57 -28.94 0.40
N PHE A 221 -11.17 -27.79 0.08
CA PHE A 221 -10.72 -27.00 -1.08
C PHE A 221 -9.37 -26.39 -0.74
N LEU A 222 -8.31 -26.94 -1.31
CA LEU A 222 -6.95 -26.41 -1.21
C LEU A 222 -6.62 -25.66 -2.50
N GLY A 223 -5.91 -24.54 -2.37
CA GLY A 223 -5.51 -23.78 -3.54
C GLY A 223 -4.47 -24.46 -4.42
N SER A 224 -4.36 -23.93 -5.63
CA SER A 224 -3.50 -24.43 -6.71
C SER A 224 -2.04 -24.03 -6.56
N PHE A 225 -1.69 -23.12 -5.66
CA PHE A 225 -0.32 -22.80 -5.29
C PHE A 225 0.01 -23.35 -3.92
N ARG A 226 1.25 -23.83 -3.80
CA ARG A 226 1.88 -24.23 -2.55
C ARG A 226 3.03 -23.28 -2.26
N SER A 227 3.23 -22.94 -1.00
CA SER A 227 4.40 -22.18 -0.55
C SER A 227 5.48 -23.10 0.01
N SER A 228 6.74 -22.72 -0.16
CA SER A 228 7.93 -23.44 0.31
C SER A 228 9.12 -22.46 0.35
N ALA A 229 10.34 -22.98 0.41
CA ALA A 229 11.55 -22.18 0.29
C ALA A 229 12.64 -22.92 -0.49
N ILE A 230 13.50 -22.15 -1.16
CA ILE A 230 14.82 -22.60 -1.62
C ILE A 230 15.88 -21.85 -0.84
N TYR A 231 17.01 -22.50 -0.59
CA TYR A 231 18.06 -21.95 0.26
C TYR A 231 19.45 -22.33 -0.23
N SER A 232 20.43 -21.53 0.19
CA SER A 232 21.85 -21.74 -0.07
C SER A 232 22.66 -21.56 1.20
N ASP A 233 23.58 -22.49 1.45
CA ASP A 233 24.49 -22.49 2.60
C ASP A 233 25.94 -22.09 2.21
N ASP A 234 26.17 -21.75 0.94
CA ASP A 234 27.50 -21.49 0.36
C ASP A 234 27.54 -20.16 -0.44
N GLY A 235 26.83 -19.15 0.08
CA GLY A 235 26.78 -17.80 -0.49
C GLY A 235 26.11 -17.75 -1.87
N GLY A 236 25.20 -18.68 -2.18
CA GLY A 236 24.53 -18.78 -3.48
C GLY A 236 25.30 -19.62 -4.52
N ALA A 237 26.28 -20.44 -4.12
CA ALA A 237 27.06 -21.30 -5.02
C ALA A 237 26.35 -22.61 -5.35
N THR A 238 25.46 -23.09 -4.49
CA THR A 238 24.51 -24.17 -4.74
C THR A 238 23.19 -23.86 -4.03
N TRP A 239 22.11 -24.48 -4.50
CA TRP A 239 20.76 -24.26 -4.00
C TRP A 239 20.07 -25.58 -3.69
N ARG A 240 19.29 -25.60 -2.62
CA ARG A 240 18.48 -26.73 -2.16
C ARG A 240 17.05 -26.27 -1.94
N ARG A 241 16.10 -27.20 -2.01
CA ARG A 241 14.69 -26.95 -1.76
C ARG A 241 14.28 -27.51 -0.41
N SER A 242 13.47 -26.77 0.33
CA SER A 242 12.77 -27.28 1.51
C SER A 242 11.82 -28.42 1.11
N PRO A 243 11.75 -29.53 1.88
CA PRO A 243 10.76 -30.57 1.65
C PRO A 243 9.35 -30.15 2.05
N ALA A 244 9.19 -29.02 2.75
CA ALA A 244 7.89 -28.57 3.22
C ALA A 244 7.04 -28.03 2.06
N GLU A 245 5.78 -28.46 2.04
CA GLU A 245 4.76 -28.00 1.11
C GLU A 245 3.61 -27.36 1.90
N LEU A 246 3.60 -26.03 1.96
CA LEU A 246 2.60 -25.28 2.72
C LEU A 246 1.38 -25.05 1.84
N LYS A 247 0.24 -25.60 2.28
CA LYS A 247 -1.05 -25.58 1.58
C LYS A 247 -2.05 -24.82 2.43
N VAL A 248 -2.91 -24.03 1.79
CA VAL A 248 -3.93 -23.22 2.47
C VAL A 248 -5.31 -23.54 1.90
N PRO A 249 -6.35 -23.67 2.75
CA PRO A 249 -7.72 -23.80 2.30
C PRO A 249 -8.22 -22.55 1.55
N THR A 250 -9.04 -22.75 0.54
CA THR A 250 -9.60 -21.70 -0.31
C THR A 250 -11.13 -21.79 -0.40
N PRO A 251 -11.83 -20.70 -0.74
CA PRO A 251 -13.29 -20.72 -0.90
C PRO A 251 -13.76 -21.63 -2.05
N ALA A 252 -12.95 -21.76 -3.11
CA ALA A 252 -13.26 -22.62 -4.24
C ALA A 252 -12.05 -23.45 -4.69
N ILE A 253 -12.33 -24.58 -5.35
CA ILE A 253 -11.30 -25.38 -6.01
C ILE A 253 -10.76 -24.63 -7.24
N GLY A 254 -9.44 -24.56 -7.37
CA GLY A 254 -8.78 -23.83 -8.46
C GLY A 254 -8.29 -22.44 -8.07
N ASP A 255 -8.74 -21.87 -6.95
CA ASP A 255 -8.20 -20.63 -6.37
C ASP A 255 -6.68 -20.76 -6.12
N LEU A 256 -5.96 -19.63 -5.97
CA LEU A 256 -4.50 -19.68 -5.85
C LEU A 256 -4.05 -20.34 -4.54
N GLY A 257 -4.64 -20.05 -3.39
CA GLY A 257 -4.19 -20.57 -2.09
C GLY A 257 -2.89 -19.94 -1.62
N ALA A 258 -1.89 -20.76 -1.29
CA ALA A 258 -0.65 -20.35 -0.63
C ALA A 258 0.37 -19.79 -1.64
N VAL A 259 0.25 -18.51 -1.98
CA VAL A 259 1.03 -17.87 -3.05
C VAL A 259 1.89 -16.72 -2.51
N GLU A 260 2.96 -16.40 -3.23
CA GLU A 260 3.83 -15.20 -3.01
C GLU A 260 4.20 -14.92 -1.53
N PRO A 261 4.81 -15.89 -0.82
CA PRO A 261 5.19 -15.72 0.57
C PRO A 261 6.33 -14.72 0.77
N VAL A 262 6.34 -14.07 1.95
CA VAL A 262 7.48 -13.30 2.47
C VAL A 262 8.01 -13.89 3.76
N VAL A 263 9.30 -13.69 4.06
CA VAL A 263 9.92 -14.16 5.30
C VAL A 263 10.69 -13.07 6.04
N ILE A 264 10.75 -13.19 7.36
CA ILE A 264 11.66 -12.42 8.20
C ILE A 264 12.19 -13.31 9.34
N GLN A 265 13.46 -13.16 9.68
CA GLN A 265 14.01 -13.82 10.87
C GLN A 265 13.67 -13.01 12.12
N LEU A 266 13.11 -13.68 13.13
CA LEU A 266 12.76 -13.12 14.42
C LEU A 266 13.99 -13.00 15.32
N LYS A 267 13.89 -12.17 16.37
CA LYS A 267 14.98 -11.99 17.35
C LYS A 267 15.38 -13.30 18.05
N ASP A 268 14.43 -14.20 18.30
CA ASP A 268 14.65 -15.51 18.91
C ASP A 268 15.30 -16.54 17.97
N GLY A 269 15.59 -16.17 16.73
CA GLY A 269 16.27 -17.01 15.74
C GLY A 269 15.32 -17.76 14.80
N ARG A 270 14.03 -17.91 15.15
CA ARG A 270 13.03 -18.51 14.25
C ARG A 270 12.82 -17.64 13.02
N VAL A 271 12.39 -18.25 11.93
CA VAL A 271 11.95 -17.58 10.71
C VAL A 271 10.43 -17.60 10.68
N TRP A 272 9.83 -16.43 10.47
CA TRP A 272 8.40 -16.27 10.25
C TRP A 272 8.14 -16.08 8.76
N MET A 273 7.26 -16.90 8.20
CA MET A 273 6.73 -16.77 6.85
C MET A 273 5.30 -16.26 6.90
N LEU A 274 5.02 -15.23 6.12
CA LEU A 274 3.68 -14.69 5.90
C LEU A 274 3.26 -14.97 4.44
N ILE A 275 2.12 -15.61 4.25
CA ILE A 275 1.69 -16.22 2.99
C ILE A 275 0.44 -15.51 2.49
N ARG A 276 0.48 -14.96 1.28
CA ARG A 276 -0.69 -14.31 0.63
C ARG A 276 -1.75 -15.36 0.32
N THR A 277 -3.02 -15.01 0.56
CA THR A 277 -4.17 -15.89 0.32
C THR A 277 -5.41 -15.10 -0.13
N GLN A 278 -6.43 -15.81 -0.60
CA GLN A 278 -7.71 -15.27 -1.06
C GLN A 278 -8.79 -15.20 0.05
N VAL A 279 -8.47 -15.61 1.28
CA VAL A 279 -9.47 -15.74 2.36
C VAL A 279 -9.52 -14.51 3.29
N GLY A 280 -9.12 -13.34 2.79
CA GLY A 280 -9.23 -12.06 3.49
C GLY A 280 -8.15 -11.81 4.56
N ARG A 281 -7.11 -12.63 4.62
CA ARG A 281 -5.98 -12.51 5.55
C ARG A 281 -4.77 -13.28 5.06
N PHE A 282 -3.60 -13.00 5.61
CA PHE A 282 -2.45 -13.88 5.41
C PHE A 282 -2.57 -15.14 6.25
N TYR A 283 -1.89 -16.20 5.81
CA TYR A 283 -1.54 -17.34 6.66
C TYR A 283 -0.09 -17.22 7.09
N GLU A 284 0.27 -17.86 8.19
CA GLU A 284 1.62 -17.83 8.72
C GLU A 284 2.16 -19.20 9.06
N SER A 285 3.48 -19.35 8.93
CA SER A 285 4.23 -20.55 9.25
C SER A 285 5.58 -20.17 9.85
N PHE A 286 6.12 -21.02 10.72
CA PHE A 286 7.38 -20.78 11.41
C PHE A 286 8.39 -21.89 11.12
N SER A 287 9.67 -21.52 11.11
CA SER A 287 10.79 -22.45 10.97
C SER A 287 11.90 -22.12 11.96
N ALA A 288 12.64 -23.11 12.43
CA ALA A 288 13.84 -22.87 13.24
C ALA A 288 15.05 -22.46 12.36
N ASP A 289 15.07 -22.88 11.10
CA ASP A 289 16.27 -22.82 10.25
C ASP A 289 16.00 -22.47 8.77
N GLY A 290 14.73 -22.25 8.40
CA GLY A 290 14.29 -22.02 7.03
C GLY A 290 14.04 -23.28 6.19
N VAL A 291 14.22 -24.49 6.75
CA VAL A 291 14.09 -25.76 6.01
C VAL A 291 12.81 -26.49 6.40
N ALA A 292 12.61 -26.77 7.69
CA ALA A 292 11.38 -27.39 8.17
C ALA A 292 10.39 -26.32 8.64
N TRP A 293 9.13 -26.43 8.24
CA TRP A 293 8.11 -25.40 8.48
C TRP A 293 6.90 -26.00 9.18
N THR A 294 6.31 -25.25 10.11
CA THR A 294 5.04 -25.64 10.74
C THR A 294 3.91 -25.61 9.72
N PRO A 295 2.83 -26.40 9.92
CA PRO A 295 1.61 -26.23 9.12
C PRO A 295 1.13 -24.78 9.14
N PRO A 296 0.69 -24.21 8.01
CA PRO A 296 0.29 -22.81 7.95
C PRO A 296 -1.05 -22.62 8.67
N VAL A 297 -1.16 -21.54 9.46
CA VAL A 297 -2.37 -21.17 10.19
C VAL A 297 -2.82 -19.75 9.84
N PRO A 298 -4.10 -19.39 9.98
CA PRO A 298 -4.54 -18.02 9.71
C PRO A 298 -3.85 -17.01 10.63
N SER A 299 -3.28 -15.95 10.06
CA SER A 299 -2.73 -14.83 10.84
C SER A 299 -3.82 -13.86 11.29
N LYS A 300 -3.45 -12.89 12.14
CA LYS A 300 -4.32 -11.77 12.54
C LYS A 300 -4.28 -10.58 11.57
N ILE A 301 -3.51 -10.67 10.48
CA ILE A 301 -3.29 -9.57 9.54
C ILE A 301 -4.27 -9.71 8.37
N GLU A 302 -5.22 -8.77 8.28
CA GLU A 302 -6.18 -8.69 7.19
C GLU A 302 -5.50 -8.26 5.88
N SER A 303 -6.00 -8.78 4.75
CA SER A 303 -5.43 -8.51 3.43
C SER A 303 -6.44 -8.78 2.31
N SER A 304 -6.39 -7.95 1.26
CA SER A 304 -7.19 -8.05 0.04
C SER A 304 -6.59 -8.93 -1.06
N ASP A 305 -6.09 -10.12 -0.73
CA ASP A 305 -5.42 -10.99 -1.71
C ASP A 305 -4.31 -10.24 -2.49
N SER A 306 -3.44 -9.59 -1.73
CA SER A 306 -2.35 -8.78 -2.27
C SER A 306 -1.05 -9.11 -1.51
N PRO A 307 0.11 -9.02 -2.15
CA PRO A 307 1.38 -9.28 -1.48
C PRO A 307 1.62 -8.30 -0.33
N SER A 308 2.28 -8.79 0.71
CA SER A 308 2.86 -7.95 1.75
C SER A 308 4.37 -7.87 1.57
N CYS A 309 5.01 -7.00 2.37
CA CYS A 309 6.43 -7.06 2.62
C CYS A 309 6.73 -6.91 4.11
N LEU A 310 7.78 -7.60 4.57
CA LEU A 310 8.33 -7.50 5.92
C LEU A 310 9.80 -7.10 5.82
N ILE A 311 10.20 -6.02 6.49
CA ILE A 311 11.62 -5.66 6.66
C ILE A 311 11.92 -5.31 8.11
N ARG A 312 13.18 -5.53 8.50
CA ARG A 312 13.71 -5.10 9.80
C ARG A 312 14.19 -3.66 9.68
N LEU A 313 13.64 -2.76 10.48
CA LEU A 313 14.12 -1.37 10.58
C LEU A 313 15.46 -1.30 11.34
N THR A 314 16.18 -0.19 11.20
CA THR A 314 17.48 0.04 11.86
C THR A 314 17.40 0.04 13.38
N ASP A 315 16.24 0.34 13.95
CA ASP A 315 15.94 0.27 15.39
C ASP A 315 15.45 -1.13 15.86
N GLY A 316 15.45 -2.11 14.96
CA GLY A 316 15.08 -3.50 15.25
C GLY A 316 13.59 -3.81 15.22
N ARG A 317 12.71 -2.83 14.97
CA ARG A 317 11.29 -3.07 14.70
C ARG A 317 11.07 -3.79 13.38
N ILE A 318 9.94 -4.48 13.23
CA ILE A 318 9.47 -5.00 11.94
C ILE A 318 8.56 -3.97 11.31
N LEU A 319 8.81 -3.59 10.05
CA LEU A 319 7.85 -2.87 9.22
C LEU A 319 7.08 -3.87 8.37
N LEU A 320 5.76 -3.68 8.30
CA LEU A 320 4.85 -4.32 7.36
C LEU A 320 4.35 -3.29 6.35
N LEU A 321 4.44 -3.60 5.06
CA LEU A 321 3.70 -2.93 3.99
C LEU A 321 2.62 -3.88 3.46
N VAL A 322 1.38 -3.40 3.37
CA VAL A 322 0.22 -4.26 3.08
C VAL A 322 -0.95 -3.46 2.52
N ASN A 323 -1.75 -4.07 1.65
CA ASN A 323 -3.08 -3.56 1.34
C ASN A 323 -4.08 -4.07 2.41
N HIS A 324 -4.27 -3.29 3.49
CA HIS A 324 -5.14 -3.65 4.62
C HIS A 324 -6.61 -3.29 4.31
N PHE A 325 -7.26 -4.17 3.58
CA PHE A 325 -8.60 -3.99 3.05
C PHE A 325 -9.47 -5.20 3.33
N GLN A 326 -10.74 -4.94 3.66
CA GLN A 326 -11.74 -5.96 3.91
C GLN A 326 -12.75 -5.99 2.77
N ARG A 327 -13.16 -7.22 2.38
CA ARG A 327 -14.09 -7.56 1.28
C ARG A 327 -13.53 -7.34 -0.12
N TRP A 328 -14.20 -7.95 -1.11
CA TRP A 328 -13.85 -8.05 -2.54
C TRP A 328 -12.56 -8.82 -2.85
N PRO A 329 -12.65 -9.92 -3.63
CA PRO A 329 -11.45 -10.56 -4.14
C PRO A 329 -10.75 -9.61 -5.12
N TYR A 330 -9.42 -9.61 -5.09
CA TYR A 330 -8.57 -9.00 -6.12
C TYR A 330 -8.62 -7.45 -6.18
N ALA A 331 -7.89 -6.86 -7.13
CA ALA A 331 -7.59 -5.43 -7.25
C ALA A 331 -8.81 -4.46 -7.27
N ASN A 332 -10.05 -4.96 -7.42
CA ASN A 332 -11.26 -4.16 -7.47
C ASN A 332 -11.67 -3.61 -6.09
N GLY A 333 -11.03 -2.53 -5.65
CA GLY A 333 -11.16 -2.01 -4.27
C GLY A 333 -9.94 -2.34 -3.43
N GLY A 334 -9.38 -3.53 -3.61
CA GLY A 334 -8.36 -4.10 -2.73
C GLY A 334 -6.98 -3.47 -2.80
N ARG A 335 -6.65 -2.69 -3.84
CA ARG A 335 -5.28 -2.16 -4.07
C ARG A 335 -5.22 -0.64 -4.24
N GLN A 336 -6.27 0.09 -3.89
CA GLN A 336 -6.28 1.57 -4.07
C GLN A 336 -5.38 2.32 -3.10
N VAL A 337 -5.09 1.71 -1.96
CA VAL A 337 -4.25 2.29 -0.92
C VAL A 337 -3.32 1.21 -0.40
N LEU A 338 -2.09 1.60 -0.09
CA LEU A 338 -1.12 0.77 0.60
C LEU A 338 -0.92 1.32 2.01
N HIS A 339 -0.92 0.45 3.00
CA HIS A 339 -0.71 0.77 4.39
C HIS A 339 0.68 0.37 4.86
N ALA A 340 1.13 1.02 5.93
CA ALA A 340 2.26 0.58 6.70
C ALA A 340 1.94 0.47 8.20
N ALA A 341 2.56 -0.49 8.85
CA ALA A 341 2.52 -0.68 10.30
C ALA A 341 3.88 -1.16 10.82
N VAL A 342 4.19 -0.87 12.08
CA VAL A 342 5.42 -1.32 12.75
C VAL A 342 5.11 -2.19 13.95
N SER A 343 5.94 -3.20 14.18
CA SER A 343 5.87 -4.07 15.35
C SER A 343 7.18 -4.01 16.14
N ARG A 344 7.07 -3.83 17.46
CA ARG A 344 8.19 -3.82 18.41
C ARG A 344 8.45 -5.20 19.02
N ASP A 345 7.48 -6.11 18.92
CA ASP A 345 7.38 -7.37 19.65
C ASP A 345 7.32 -8.60 18.72
N GLU A 346 8.07 -8.54 17.61
CA GLU A 346 8.23 -9.63 16.65
C GLU A 346 6.92 -10.09 15.98
N GLY A 347 6.06 -9.13 15.63
CA GLY A 347 4.84 -9.33 14.84
C GLY A 347 3.58 -9.62 15.64
N ARG A 348 3.63 -9.56 16.98
CA ARG A 348 2.48 -9.86 17.85
C ARG A 348 1.50 -8.70 17.92
N THR A 349 2.00 -7.48 18.04
CA THR A 349 1.23 -6.24 18.01
C THR A 349 1.76 -5.28 16.95
N TRP A 350 0.88 -4.41 16.46
CA TRP A 350 1.14 -3.52 15.34
C TRP A 350 0.65 -2.13 15.65
N GLN A 351 1.57 -1.18 15.50
CA GLN A 351 1.38 0.26 15.64
C GLN A 351 1.35 0.90 14.24
N GLY A 352 0.62 1.99 14.08
CA GLY A 352 0.46 2.65 12.78
C GLY A 352 -0.82 2.20 12.08
N TRP A 353 -0.74 1.42 11.01
CA TRP A 353 -1.82 1.18 10.06
C TRP A 353 -2.24 2.45 9.30
N ARG A 354 -1.23 3.18 8.84
CA ARG A 354 -1.43 4.42 8.10
C ARG A 354 -1.28 4.17 6.61
N GLU A 355 -2.10 4.84 5.82
CA GLU A 355 -1.92 4.90 4.37
C GLU A 355 -0.58 5.59 4.07
N VAL A 356 0.25 4.92 3.27
CA VAL A 356 1.55 5.43 2.83
C VAL A 356 1.57 5.84 1.37
N ILE A 357 0.65 5.32 0.58
CA ILE A 357 0.42 5.75 -0.79
C ILE A 357 -0.99 5.38 -1.22
N ARG A 358 -1.58 6.18 -2.09
CA ARG A 358 -2.86 5.91 -2.76
C ARG A 358 -2.63 5.90 -4.26
N ASP A 359 -3.39 5.09 -4.99
CA ASP A 359 -3.31 5.02 -6.44
C ASP A 359 -3.62 6.39 -7.05
N PRO A 360 -2.74 6.98 -7.89
CA PRO A 360 -3.04 8.22 -8.59
C PRO A 360 -4.28 8.11 -9.51
N LEU A 361 -4.64 6.91 -9.97
CA LEU A 361 -5.83 6.66 -10.78
C LEU A 361 -7.06 6.24 -9.96
N ARG A 362 -7.03 6.34 -8.63
CA ARG A 362 -8.16 5.99 -7.75
C ARG A 362 -9.42 6.86 -7.92
N ASN A 363 -9.50 7.70 -8.94
CA ASN A 363 -10.73 8.42 -9.30
C ASN A 363 -11.24 8.00 -10.68
N GLU A 364 -10.58 7.04 -11.33
CA GLU A 364 -10.93 6.46 -12.62
C GLU A 364 -11.42 5.02 -12.43
N PRO A 365 -12.27 4.49 -13.32
CA PRO A 365 -12.60 3.07 -13.31
C PRO A 365 -11.35 2.19 -13.42
N PRO A 366 -11.33 1.01 -12.77
CA PRO A 366 -10.30 0.02 -13.02
C PRO A 366 -10.13 -0.28 -14.51
N PRO A 367 -8.90 -0.50 -15.00
CA PRO A 367 -8.69 -0.91 -16.37
C PRO A 367 -9.36 -2.28 -16.62
N PRO A 368 -9.79 -2.55 -17.87
CA PRO A 368 -10.54 -3.76 -18.19
C PRO A 368 -9.71 -5.04 -18.02
N ASN A 369 -8.38 -4.95 -18.03
CA ASN A 369 -7.47 -6.08 -17.87
C ASN A 369 -6.23 -5.69 -17.07
N GLY A 370 -5.59 -6.69 -16.47
CA GLY A 370 -4.30 -6.58 -15.80
C GLY A 370 -4.37 -6.06 -14.37
N ASP A 371 -3.27 -6.29 -13.64
CA ASP A 371 -3.08 -5.74 -12.30
C ASP A 371 -3.04 -4.21 -12.31
N HIS A 372 -3.65 -3.58 -11.30
CA HIS A 372 -3.71 -2.12 -11.12
C HIS A 372 -3.70 -1.78 -9.62
N GLY A 373 -3.62 -0.48 -9.31
CA GLY A 373 -3.51 0.01 -7.94
C GLY A 373 -2.08 0.24 -7.47
N VAL A 374 -1.90 0.21 -6.15
CA VAL A 374 -0.63 0.35 -5.43
C VAL A 374 -0.41 -0.91 -4.59
N SER A 375 0.39 -1.85 -5.12
CA SER A 375 0.65 -3.14 -4.49
C SER A 375 2.01 -3.70 -4.90
N TYR A 376 2.34 -4.92 -4.47
CA TYR A 376 3.66 -5.54 -4.64
C TYR A 376 4.79 -4.60 -4.16
N PRO A 377 4.80 -4.20 -2.87
CA PRO A 377 5.84 -3.30 -2.36
C PRO A 377 7.19 -4.01 -2.24
N TYR A 378 8.24 -3.35 -2.75
CA TYR A 378 9.64 -3.80 -2.64
C TYR A 378 10.48 -2.76 -1.89
N PRO A 379 10.51 -2.84 -0.53
CA PRO A 379 11.22 -1.89 0.31
C PRO A 379 12.68 -2.25 0.52
N THR A 380 13.49 -1.22 0.74
CA THR A 380 14.84 -1.30 1.28
C THR A 380 15.10 -0.11 2.23
N LEU A 381 16.18 -0.16 3.01
CA LEU A 381 16.55 0.90 3.95
C LEU A 381 17.58 1.87 3.36
N THR A 382 17.36 3.16 3.48
CA THR A 382 18.40 4.15 3.22
C THR A 382 19.44 4.17 4.35
N ARG A 383 20.59 4.78 4.10
CA ARG A 383 21.66 4.96 5.09
C ARG A 383 21.18 5.67 6.38
N ASP A 384 20.25 6.62 6.25
CA ASP A 384 19.67 7.37 7.37
C ASP A 384 18.47 6.66 8.05
N GLY A 385 18.23 5.38 7.72
CA GLY A 385 17.20 4.56 8.37
C GLY A 385 15.77 4.82 7.88
N LYS A 386 15.61 5.60 6.81
CA LYS A 386 14.32 5.73 6.13
C LYS A 386 14.08 4.52 5.24
N VAL A 387 12.83 4.31 4.86
CA VAL A 387 12.42 3.20 4.01
C VAL A 387 12.15 3.77 2.63
N VAL A 388 12.71 3.14 1.60
CA VAL A 388 12.45 3.48 0.21
C VAL A 388 11.88 2.24 -0.46
N PHE A 389 10.74 2.37 -1.13
CA PHE A 389 10.08 1.23 -1.76
C PHE A 389 9.52 1.57 -3.12
N SER A 390 9.66 0.61 -4.04
CA SER A 390 8.93 0.58 -5.30
C SER A 390 7.71 -0.33 -5.18
N MET A 391 6.88 -0.33 -6.20
CA MET A 391 5.64 -1.09 -6.28
C MET A 391 5.46 -1.64 -7.69
N TRP A 392 4.74 -2.74 -7.85
CA TRP A 392 4.51 -3.29 -9.18
C TRP A 392 3.05 -3.62 -9.41
N VAL A 393 2.52 -3.13 -10.54
CA VAL A 393 1.23 -3.51 -11.11
C VAL A 393 1.37 -3.43 -12.64
N GLN A 394 0.59 -4.24 -13.36
CA GLN A 394 0.71 -4.37 -14.82
C GLN A 394 0.32 -3.08 -15.56
N THR A 395 -0.69 -2.37 -15.07
CA THR A 395 -1.28 -1.20 -15.73
C THR A 395 -0.99 0.10 -14.96
N GLY A 396 -1.44 1.24 -15.49
CA GLY A 396 -1.24 2.56 -14.89
C GLY A 396 -0.01 3.31 -15.42
N PRO A 397 -0.10 4.65 -15.54
CA PRO A 397 0.89 5.45 -16.26
C PRO A 397 2.11 5.85 -15.42
N ARG A 398 2.16 5.50 -14.12
CA ARG A 398 3.22 5.97 -13.23
C ARG A 398 3.97 4.82 -12.56
N ARG A 399 5.29 4.83 -12.71
CA ARG A 399 6.22 4.05 -11.87
C ARG A 399 7.00 5.02 -11.02
N PHE A 400 6.77 5.00 -9.72
CA PHE A 400 7.37 5.91 -8.76
C PHE A 400 7.91 5.20 -7.53
N LEU A 401 8.91 5.83 -6.92
CA LEU A 401 9.57 5.40 -5.70
C LEU A 401 9.06 6.23 -4.53
N VAL A 402 8.64 5.58 -3.46
CA VAL A 402 8.15 6.26 -2.25
C VAL A 402 9.19 6.14 -1.15
N GLN A 403 9.47 7.25 -0.48
CA GLN A 403 10.27 7.30 0.74
C GLN A 403 9.34 7.49 1.93
N LEU A 404 9.46 6.64 2.94
CA LEU A 404 8.75 6.66 4.20
C LEU A 404 9.76 6.88 5.34
N ASP A 405 9.56 7.91 6.15
CA ASP A 405 10.22 8.00 7.45
C ASP A 405 9.42 7.16 8.47
N PRO A 406 10.02 6.14 9.12
CA PRO A 406 9.30 5.32 10.10
C PRO A 406 8.66 6.13 11.25
N LYS A 407 9.16 7.33 11.55
CA LYS A 407 8.56 8.23 12.55
C LYS A 407 7.12 8.63 12.21
N TRP A 408 6.74 8.62 10.93
CA TRP A 408 5.35 8.79 10.52
C TRP A 408 4.44 7.74 11.19
N LEU A 409 4.92 6.51 11.36
CA LEU A 409 4.11 5.46 11.99
C LEU A 409 4.07 5.54 13.52
N ASP A 410 4.95 6.38 14.10
CA ASP A 410 4.99 6.63 15.54
C ASP A 410 4.00 7.73 15.98
N GLU A 411 3.61 8.63 15.08
CA GLU A 411 2.65 9.70 15.37
C GLU A 411 1.31 9.15 15.85
N THR A 412 0.74 9.81 16.86
CA THR A 412 -0.58 9.49 17.43
C THR A 412 -1.68 10.44 16.98
N ARG A 413 -1.30 11.59 16.39
CA ARG A 413 -2.21 12.66 16.02
C ARG A 413 -2.16 12.95 14.53
N GLN A 414 -3.31 13.18 13.91
CA GLN A 414 -3.42 13.66 12.54
C GLN A 414 -4.58 14.66 12.44
N ALA A 415 -4.40 15.71 11.64
CA ALA A 415 -5.44 16.68 11.34
C ALA A 415 -5.52 16.93 9.82
N ALA A 416 -6.73 17.21 9.34
CA ALA A 416 -7.04 17.65 8.00
C ALA A 416 -7.86 18.96 8.08
N ASP A 417 -7.38 20.01 7.41
CA ASP A 417 -8.00 21.36 7.38
C ASP A 417 -8.43 21.78 5.96
N PHE A 418 -8.28 20.88 4.99
CA PHE A 418 -8.70 21.02 3.58
C PHE A 418 -8.11 22.23 2.83
N ALA A 419 -7.20 22.99 3.42
CA ALA A 419 -6.67 24.21 2.82
C ALA A 419 -5.97 23.95 1.47
N ASN A 420 -5.25 22.82 1.36
CA ASN A 420 -4.37 22.54 0.21
C ASN A 420 -4.36 21.09 -0.30
N ARG A 421 -5.10 20.13 0.29
CA ARG A 421 -4.85 18.69 0.03
C ARG A 421 -6.12 17.85 -0.11
N MET A 422 -6.55 17.62 -1.37
CA MET A 422 -7.69 16.73 -1.65
C MET A 422 -7.30 15.27 -1.50
N ASP A 423 -6.04 14.98 -1.79
CA ASP A 423 -5.53 13.63 -1.87
C ASP A 423 -5.52 12.89 -0.53
N GLU A 424 -5.79 13.57 0.59
CA GLU A 424 -5.90 12.96 1.92
C GLU A 424 -7.12 12.07 2.12
N TRP A 425 -8.20 12.34 1.39
CA TRP A 425 -9.46 11.59 1.51
C TRP A 425 -9.64 10.68 0.31
N SER A 426 -10.06 9.45 0.56
CA SER A 426 -10.40 8.47 -0.46
C SER A 426 -11.85 8.66 -0.88
N ILE A 427 -12.08 8.87 -2.18
CA ILE A 427 -13.39 9.12 -2.81
C ILE A 427 -13.65 8.23 -4.03
N PHE A 428 -12.87 7.15 -4.18
CA PHE A 428 -12.94 6.23 -5.33
C PHE A 428 -14.36 5.72 -5.55
N GLY A 429 -14.80 5.73 -6.80
CA GLY A 429 -16.11 5.25 -7.23
C GLY A 429 -17.30 6.05 -6.69
N THR A 430 -17.09 7.29 -6.25
CA THR A 430 -18.16 8.17 -5.76
C THR A 430 -18.33 9.43 -6.61
N LYS A 431 -19.50 10.07 -6.52
CA LYS A 431 -19.79 11.40 -7.08
C LYS A 431 -20.44 12.28 -6.02
N GLY A 432 -20.29 13.60 -6.18
CA GLY A 432 -20.80 14.57 -5.21
C GLY A 432 -19.94 14.72 -3.95
N VAL A 433 -18.67 14.29 -4.05
CA VAL A 433 -17.64 14.58 -3.04
C VAL A 433 -16.59 15.50 -3.67
N GLU A 434 -16.47 16.71 -3.16
CA GLU A 434 -15.61 17.74 -3.76
C GLU A 434 -15.21 18.82 -2.75
N PHE A 435 -14.17 19.58 -3.06
CA PHE A 435 -13.87 20.79 -2.30
C PHE A 435 -14.67 21.98 -2.77
N ARG A 436 -15.18 22.74 -1.80
CA ARG A 436 -15.83 24.02 -2.03
C ARG A 436 -15.18 25.11 -1.19
N SER A 437 -15.33 26.36 -1.63
CA SER A 437 -14.99 27.51 -0.80
C SER A 437 -15.77 27.46 0.50
N HIS A 438 -15.11 27.76 1.61
CA HIS A 438 -15.77 27.84 2.90
C HIS A 438 -16.82 28.97 2.87
N PRO A 439 -18.08 28.71 3.25
CA PRO A 439 -19.19 29.66 3.04
C PRO A 439 -19.05 30.97 3.84
N ALA A 440 -18.28 30.97 4.92
CA ALA A 440 -18.10 32.12 5.81
C ALA A 440 -16.63 32.54 6.03
N ALA A 441 -15.67 31.96 5.29
CA ALA A 441 -14.24 32.21 5.50
C ALA A 441 -13.50 32.22 4.15
N PRO A 442 -13.36 33.40 3.51
CA PRO A 442 -12.70 33.53 2.22
C PRO A 442 -11.30 32.89 2.24
N GLY A 443 -10.95 32.19 1.15
CA GLY A 443 -9.65 31.52 1.00
C GLY A 443 -9.53 30.16 1.70
N LYS A 444 -10.46 29.77 2.58
CA LYS A 444 -10.53 28.41 3.13
C LYS A 444 -11.38 27.50 2.23
N LYS A 445 -11.12 26.19 2.29
CA LYS A 445 -11.90 25.16 1.61
C LYS A 445 -12.54 24.22 2.62
N VAL A 446 -13.61 23.56 2.21
CA VAL A 446 -14.35 22.54 2.97
C VAL A 446 -14.63 21.34 2.06
N LEU A 447 -14.71 20.15 2.62
CA LEU A 447 -15.15 18.95 1.92
C LEU A 447 -16.69 18.91 1.89
N LEU A 448 -17.29 18.83 0.71
CA LEU A 448 -18.71 18.51 0.53
C LEU A 448 -18.88 17.01 0.37
N VAL A 449 -19.91 16.43 0.99
CA VAL A 449 -20.46 15.11 0.67
C VAL A 449 -21.95 15.27 0.39
N SER A 450 -22.40 15.01 -0.83
CA SER A 450 -23.80 15.16 -1.26
C SER A 450 -24.17 14.15 -2.34
N LYS A 451 -25.39 13.61 -2.29
CA LYS A 451 -25.96 12.75 -3.33
C LYS A 451 -26.40 13.58 -4.53
N THR A 452 -25.44 13.92 -5.39
CA THR A 452 -25.69 14.75 -6.59
C THR A 452 -26.20 13.97 -7.80
N GLN A 453 -25.98 12.65 -7.81
CA GLN A 453 -26.34 11.74 -8.89
C GLN A 453 -26.99 10.47 -8.29
N VAL A 454 -28.12 10.04 -8.84
CA VAL A 454 -28.90 8.89 -8.33
C VAL A 454 -28.08 7.60 -8.42
N ASP A 455 -27.45 7.38 -9.58
CA ASP A 455 -26.76 6.13 -9.90
C ASP A 455 -25.36 6.03 -9.27
N TRP A 456 -24.90 7.08 -8.58
CA TRP A 456 -23.59 7.10 -7.95
C TRP A 456 -23.69 7.25 -6.44
N PRO A 457 -22.94 6.46 -5.67
CA PRO A 457 -22.79 6.67 -4.23
C PRO A 457 -22.04 7.98 -3.96
N ALA A 458 -22.28 8.57 -2.80
CA ALA A 458 -21.58 9.75 -2.31
C ALA A 458 -20.96 9.43 -0.94
N GLY A 459 -19.65 9.24 -0.91
CA GLY A 459 -18.95 8.85 0.30
C GLY A 459 -17.46 9.18 0.28
N ALA A 460 -16.91 9.41 1.46
CA ALA A 460 -15.50 9.74 1.64
C ALA A 460 -14.93 8.98 2.85
N ALA A 461 -13.68 8.54 2.74
CA ALA A 461 -12.96 7.89 3.83
C ALA A 461 -11.64 8.61 4.13
N TRP A 462 -11.29 8.69 5.42
CA TRP A 462 -10.04 9.29 5.89
C TRP A 462 -9.33 8.38 6.87
N ASN A 463 -8.05 8.16 6.62
CA ASN A 463 -7.17 7.39 7.47
C ASN A 463 -6.41 8.29 8.47
N PHE A 464 -6.24 7.79 9.68
CA PHE A 464 -5.42 8.38 10.74
C PHE A 464 -4.67 7.27 11.50
N PRO A 465 -3.73 7.58 12.43
CA PRO A 465 -3.05 6.54 13.21
C PRO A 465 -4.03 5.63 13.95
N ARG A 466 -3.76 4.31 13.97
CA ARG A 466 -4.61 3.37 14.72
C ARG A 466 -4.39 3.50 16.22
N GLY A 467 -5.48 3.55 16.99
CA GLY A 467 -5.41 3.44 18.43
C GLY A 467 -6.55 2.65 19.06
N SER A 468 -6.20 1.98 20.16
CA SER A 468 -7.12 1.18 20.98
C SER A 468 -8.13 2.06 21.72
N SER A 469 -7.74 3.29 22.02
CA SER A 469 -8.62 4.36 22.46
C SER A 469 -8.16 5.68 21.85
N GLY A 470 -9.02 6.68 21.86
CA GLY A 470 -8.69 7.98 21.28
C GLY A 470 -9.92 8.83 21.10
N HIS A 471 -9.73 9.98 20.46
CA HIS A 471 -10.83 10.81 20.03
C HIS A 471 -10.68 11.26 18.57
N LEU A 472 -11.82 11.39 17.90
CA LEU A 472 -11.95 12.01 16.59
C LEU A 472 -12.88 13.21 16.75
N ARG A 473 -12.37 14.41 16.45
CA ARG A 473 -13.11 15.65 16.47
C ARG A 473 -13.29 16.13 15.02
N MET A 474 -14.52 16.39 14.64
CA MET A 474 -14.87 16.89 13.31
C MET A 474 -15.72 18.16 13.44
N ARG A 475 -15.42 19.15 12.60
CA ARG A 475 -16.26 20.34 12.47
C ARG A 475 -17.04 20.27 11.18
N LEU A 476 -18.36 20.20 11.28
CA LEU A 476 -19.25 19.91 10.16
C LEU A 476 -20.49 20.80 10.16
N ARG A 477 -21.15 20.92 9.00
CA ARG A 477 -22.42 21.65 8.82
C ARG A 477 -23.33 20.85 7.91
N LEU A 478 -24.53 20.54 8.39
CA LEU A 478 -25.60 19.99 7.57
C LEU A 478 -26.22 21.14 6.77
N MET A 479 -26.30 21.01 5.45
CA MET A 479 -26.92 22.03 4.61
C MET A 479 -28.46 21.95 4.68
N PRO A 480 -29.20 23.06 4.52
CA PRO A 480 -30.66 23.02 4.44
C PRO A 480 -31.16 22.04 3.37
N GLY A 481 -32.06 21.12 3.72
CA GLY A 481 -32.58 20.10 2.79
C GLY A 481 -31.62 18.94 2.57
N HIS A 482 -30.77 18.63 3.55
CA HIS A 482 -29.90 17.47 3.48
C HIS A 482 -30.68 16.15 3.68
N GLY A 483 -30.15 15.07 3.10
CA GLY A 483 -30.66 13.72 3.31
C GLY A 483 -30.03 13.04 4.53
N ASP A 484 -30.29 11.75 4.66
CA ASP A 484 -29.67 10.90 5.69
C ASP A 484 -28.15 10.73 5.44
N PHE A 485 -27.38 10.60 6.52
CA PHE A 485 -25.95 10.28 6.50
C PHE A 485 -25.60 9.17 7.48
N LEU A 486 -24.53 8.44 7.15
CA LEU A 486 -23.82 7.53 8.04
C LEU A 486 -22.40 8.05 8.26
N ILE A 487 -22.00 8.21 9.52
CA ILE A 487 -20.61 8.39 9.92
C ILE A 487 -20.14 7.12 10.63
N GLY A 488 -19.20 6.42 10.01
CA GLY A 488 -18.66 5.15 10.49
C GLY A 488 -17.22 5.29 10.97
N LEU A 489 -16.90 4.68 12.12
CA LEU A 489 -15.52 4.49 12.57
C LEU A 489 -15.10 3.04 12.40
N THR A 490 -13.91 2.79 11.83
CA THR A 490 -13.46 1.43 11.53
C THR A 490 -11.93 1.28 11.60
N ASP A 491 -11.43 0.07 11.34
CA ASP A 491 -10.03 -0.33 11.49
C ASP A 491 -9.32 -0.76 10.18
N HIS A 492 -10.00 -0.62 9.05
CA HIS A 492 -9.50 -1.02 7.72
C HIS A 492 -10.03 -0.09 6.63
N PHE A 493 -9.36 -0.13 5.48
CA PHE A 493 -9.87 0.51 4.28
C PHE A 493 -10.99 -0.35 3.67
N SER A 494 -12.08 0.29 3.25
CA SER A 494 -13.02 -0.23 2.23
C SER A 494 -13.25 0.89 1.23
N ALA A 495 -13.69 0.54 0.03
CA ALA A 495 -14.07 1.55 -0.95
C ALA A 495 -15.17 2.45 -0.34
N PRO A 496 -15.14 3.78 -0.55
CA PRO A 496 -16.13 4.69 0.06
C PRO A 496 -17.59 4.43 -0.34
N PHE A 497 -17.82 3.60 -1.34
CA PHE A 497 -19.13 3.15 -1.79
C PHE A 497 -19.58 1.79 -1.25
N ASP A 498 -18.78 1.13 -0.40
CA ASP A 498 -19.12 -0.17 0.17
C ASP A 498 -20.44 -0.06 0.96
N ASP A 499 -21.49 -0.68 0.44
CA ASP A 499 -22.85 -0.64 0.99
C ASP A 499 -22.99 -1.50 2.24
N GLN A 500 -22.00 -2.35 2.51
CA GLN A 500 -21.94 -3.17 3.70
C GLN A 500 -20.99 -2.60 4.76
N ASP A 501 -20.56 -1.35 4.60
CA ASP A 501 -19.72 -0.63 5.57
C ASP A 501 -20.34 -0.59 6.97
N GLU A 502 -21.65 -0.38 7.07
CA GLU A 502 -22.38 -0.33 8.34
C GLU A 502 -22.20 -1.61 9.16
N LEU A 503 -22.12 -2.78 8.50
CA LEU A 503 -21.91 -4.07 9.16
C LEU A 503 -20.51 -4.23 9.75
N TYR A 504 -19.52 -3.49 9.23
CA TYR A 504 -18.11 -3.67 9.59
C TYR A 504 -17.44 -2.47 10.22
N ASN A 505 -18.08 -1.32 10.19
CA ASN A 505 -17.74 -0.22 11.06
C ASN A 505 -17.86 -0.69 12.50
N LEU A 506 -16.87 -0.35 13.32
CA LEU A 506 -16.90 -0.60 14.76
C LEU A 506 -17.99 0.22 15.42
N TYR A 507 -18.18 1.46 14.96
CA TYR A 507 -19.19 2.38 15.50
C TYR A 507 -19.88 3.09 14.33
N ASN A 508 -21.22 3.17 14.40
CA ASN A 508 -22.06 3.82 13.40
C ASN A 508 -22.88 4.94 14.04
N LEU A 509 -22.71 6.16 13.55
CA LEU A 509 -23.59 7.29 13.84
C LEU A 509 -24.45 7.57 12.62
N ARG A 510 -25.75 7.30 12.71
CA ARG A 510 -26.72 7.72 11.70
C ARG A 510 -27.22 9.12 12.02
N ILE A 511 -27.33 9.95 10.99
CA ILE A 511 -27.94 11.29 11.03
C ILE A 511 -29.08 11.25 10.01
N ASN A 512 -30.31 11.42 10.46
CA ASN A 512 -31.49 11.43 9.60
C ASN A 512 -31.67 12.82 8.97
N ALA A 513 -32.53 12.93 7.95
CA ALA A 513 -32.83 14.18 7.25
C ALA A 513 -33.37 15.33 8.13
N ASP A 514 -33.87 15.03 9.32
CA ASP A 514 -34.31 16.04 10.32
C ASP A 514 -33.18 16.48 11.28
N GLY A 515 -31.98 15.92 11.13
CA GLY A 515 -30.83 16.16 11.99
C GLY A 515 -30.80 15.32 13.27
N ASN A 516 -31.87 14.58 13.59
CA ASN A 516 -31.86 13.56 14.65
C ASN A 516 -31.04 12.34 14.20
N GLY A 517 -30.81 11.38 15.09
CA GLY A 517 -29.96 10.25 14.72
C GLY A 517 -29.88 9.14 15.76
N SER A 518 -28.83 8.33 15.67
CA SER A 518 -28.54 7.23 16.60
C SER A 518 -28.16 7.70 18.03
N VAL A 519 -28.09 9.01 18.27
CA VAL A 519 -27.78 9.63 19.56
C VAL A 519 -28.85 10.66 19.93
N GLY A 520 -28.96 10.99 21.21
CA GLY A 520 -30.08 11.78 21.74
C GLY A 520 -30.02 13.28 21.44
N ALA A 521 -28.93 13.79 20.86
CA ALA A 521 -28.80 15.20 20.48
C ALA A 521 -28.82 15.36 18.95
N ALA A 522 -29.73 16.20 18.46
CA ALA A 522 -29.86 16.52 17.04
C ALA A 522 -28.79 17.52 16.57
N LEU A 523 -28.23 17.28 15.39
CA LEU A 523 -27.43 18.27 14.68
C LEU A 523 -28.39 19.24 14.00
N LYS A 524 -28.33 20.52 14.38
CA LYS A 524 -29.22 21.52 13.79
C LYS A 524 -28.76 21.86 12.37
N GLY A 525 -29.71 21.88 11.44
CA GLY A 525 -29.47 22.28 10.06
C GLY A 525 -28.88 23.70 9.96
N ASP A 526 -28.06 23.91 8.94
CA ASP A 526 -27.46 25.18 8.55
C ASP A 526 -26.50 25.85 9.55
N ARG A 527 -26.03 25.10 10.55
CA ARG A 527 -25.06 25.56 11.55
C ARG A 527 -23.81 24.68 11.58
N TRP A 528 -22.66 25.30 11.88
CA TRP A 528 -21.44 24.57 12.21
C TRP A 528 -21.52 23.93 13.60
N HIS A 529 -21.29 22.63 13.64
CA HIS A 529 -21.23 21.82 14.84
C HIS A 529 -19.85 21.19 15.00
N VAL A 530 -19.45 20.98 16.25
CA VAL A 530 -18.31 20.14 16.60
C VAL A 530 -18.85 18.79 17.06
N LEU A 531 -18.59 17.75 16.25
CA LEU A 531 -18.89 16.38 16.58
C LEU A 531 -17.61 15.69 17.06
N GLU A 532 -17.66 15.06 18.23
CA GLU A 532 -16.51 14.37 18.81
C GLU A 532 -16.88 12.95 19.22
N PHE A 533 -16.10 11.99 18.73
CA PHE A 533 -16.17 10.59 19.10
C PHE A 533 -15.04 10.29 20.07
N ARG A 534 -15.32 9.63 21.20
CA ARG A 534 -14.31 9.13 22.14
C ARG A 534 -14.49 7.63 22.31
N TRP A 535 -13.58 6.83 21.77
CA TRP A 535 -13.70 5.38 21.82
C TRP A 535 -12.72 4.73 22.79
N ASN A 536 -13.09 3.54 23.25
CA ASN A 536 -12.21 2.61 23.92
C ASN A 536 -12.59 1.18 23.49
N ALA A 537 -11.73 0.57 22.67
CA ALA A 537 -11.95 -0.75 22.08
C ALA A 537 -11.94 -1.89 23.12
N ARG A 538 -11.24 -1.72 24.25
CA ARG A 538 -11.27 -2.71 25.36
C ARG A 538 -12.62 -2.67 26.08
N ARG A 539 -13.21 -1.48 26.24
CA ARG A 539 -14.52 -1.28 26.85
C ARG A 539 -15.69 -1.44 25.87
N GLN A 540 -15.40 -1.57 24.58
CA GLN A 540 -16.40 -1.69 23.52
C GLN A 540 -17.40 -0.53 23.46
N GLU A 541 -16.91 0.67 23.75
CA GLU A 541 -17.73 1.87 23.94
C GLU A 541 -17.18 3.04 23.10
N CYS A 542 -18.07 3.75 22.41
CA CYS A 542 -17.78 5.05 21.81
C CYS A 542 -18.78 6.11 22.29
N ARG A 543 -18.30 7.08 23.06
CA ARG A 543 -19.10 8.22 23.52
C ARG A 543 -19.08 9.32 22.47
N VAL A 544 -20.24 9.90 22.19
CA VAL A 544 -20.40 10.99 21.22
C VAL A 544 -20.70 12.28 21.97
N PHE A 545 -20.01 13.36 21.61
CA PHE A 545 -20.25 14.70 22.09
C PHE A 545 -20.60 15.61 20.93
N LEU A 546 -21.58 16.48 21.14
CA LEU A 546 -22.01 17.50 20.19
C LEU A 546 -21.86 18.88 20.85
N ASP A 547 -21.07 19.75 20.23
CA ASP A 547 -20.74 21.09 20.75
C ASP A 547 -20.26 21.08 22.22
N GLY A 548 -19.51 20.04 22.59
CA GLY A 548 -18.95 19.84 23.94
C GLY A 548 -19.89 19.17 24.94
N SER A 549 -21.16 18.94 24.61
CA SER A 549 -22.13 18.26 25.47
C SER A 549 -22.26 16.78 25.08
N ALA A 550 -22.45 15.90 26.06
CA ALA A 550 -22.65 14.48 25.79
C ALA A 550 -23.96 14.26 25.00
N ALA A 551 -23.86 13.59 23.84
CA ALA A 551 -24.99 13.31 22.95
C ALA A 551 -25.50 11.87 23.08
N GLY A 552 -24.61 10.92 23.37
CA GLY A 552 -24.98 9.51 23.52
C GLY A 552 -23.77 8.57 23.48
N VAL A 553 -24.06 7.27 23.46
CA VAL A 553 -23.07 6.20 23.39
C VAL A 553 -23.44 5.26 22.24
N ILE A 554 -22.47 4.96 21.38
CA ILE A 554 -22.61 4.01 20.27
C ILE A 554 -21.93 2.71 20.69
N PRO A 555 -22.62 1.56 20.63
CA PRO A 555 -22.03 0.26 20.94
C PRO A 555 -21.06 -0.19 19.85
N GLN A 556 -20.05 -0.97 20.24
CA GLN A 556 -19.16 -1.60 19.27
C GLN A 556 -19.85 -2.81 18.59
N THR A 557 -19.79 -2.90 17.27
CA THR A 557 -20.46 -3.97 16.48
C THR A 557 -19.63 -5.25 16.35
N ARG A 558 -18.29 -5.14 16.40
CA ARG A 558 -17.35 -6.28 16.32
C ARG A 558 -16.05 -5.97 17.06
N ILE A 559 -15.34 -7.01 17.49
CA ILE A 559 -14.04 -6.86 18.17
C ILE A 559 -12.99 -6.32 17.20
N SER A 560 -12.18 -5.37 17.67
CA SER A 560 -11.03 -4.84 16.94
C SER A 560 -9.94 -4.34 17.90
N PRO A 561 -8.66 -4.43 17.51
CA PRO A 561 -7.56 -3.77 18.22
C PRO A 561 -7.67 -2.25 18.35
N GLY A 562 -8.45 -1.57 17.49
CA GLY A 562 -8.54 -0.11 17.51
C GLY A 562 -8.99 0.51 16.19
N VAL A 563 -9.33 1.79 16.21
CA VAL A 563 -9.87 2.58 15.09
C VAL A 563 -8.76 3.33 14.36
N ASN A 564 -8.80 3.39 13.03
CA ASN A 564 -7.88 4.19 12.18
C ASN A 564 -8.56 4.80 10.93
N TYR A 565 -9.88 4.71 10.83
CA TYR A 565 -10.66 5.31 9.75
C TYR A 565 -11.93 5.98 10.25
N VAL A 566 -12.29 7.07 9.59
CA VAL A 566 -13.65 7.60 9.54
C VAL A 566 -14.18 7.54 8.12
N ARG A 567 -15.45 7.19 7.99
CA ARG A 567 -16.20 7.16 6.73
C ARG A 567 -17.42 8.05 6.87
N ILE A 568 -17.70 8.83 5.84
CA ILE A 568 -18.91 9.65 5.74
C ILE A 568 -19.61 9.25 4.47
N ARG A 569 -20.87 8.83 4.56
CA ARG A 569 -21.66 8.39 3.40
C ARG A 569 -23.03 9.03 3.44
N SER A 570 -23.50 9.54 2.31
CA SER A 570 -24.90 9.92 2.15
C SER A 570 -25.75 8.66 1.92
N LEU A 571 -26.85 8.53 2.65
CA LEU A 571 -27.84 7.47 2.52
C LEU A 571 -29.06 7.91 1.67
N ALA A 572 -29.02 9.13 1.13
CA ALA A 572 -30.06 9.68 0.28
C ALA A 572 -30.31 8.82 -0.97
N LEU A 573 -31.58 8.58 -1.27
CA LEU A 573 -32.03 7.78 -2.42
C LEU A 573 -32.33 8.64 -3.67
N GLY A 574 -32.55 9.94 -3.50
CA GLY A 574 -32.96 10.87 -4.56
C GLY A 574 -31.85 11.79 -5.08
N ARG A 575 -32.13 12.51 -6.17
CA ARG A 575 -31.28 13.60 -6.69
C ARG A 575 -31.70 14.91 -6.05
N GLY A 576 -30.76 15.67 -5.50
CA GLY A 576 -30.99 17.06 -5.11
C GLY A 576 -30.96 17.36 -3.61
N ASP A 577 -30.68 16.36 -2.77
CA ASP A 577 -30.46 16.60 -1.35
C ASP A 577 -29.21 17.47 -1.15
N ALA A 578 -29.34 18.47 -0.29
CA ALA A 578 -28.20 19.26 0.12
C ALA A 578 -27.18 18.38 0.88
N GLY A 579 -25.94 18.85 0.97
CA GLY A 579 -24.87 18.01 1.49
C GLY A 579 -24.56 18.19 2.97
N LEU A 580 -23.53 17.47 3.38
CA LEU A 580 -22.78 17.72 4.61
C LEU A 580 -21.45 18.38 4.22
N LEU A 581 -21.12 19.49 4.87
CA LEU A 581 -19.82 20.14 4.75
C LEU A 581 -18.93 19.73 5.93
N VAL A 582 -17.66 19.42 5.67
CA VAL A 582 -16.62 19.20 6.70
C VAL A 582 -15.58 20.29 6.58
N GLU A 583 -15.37 21.05 7.65
CA GLU A 583 -14.33 22.09 7.75
C GLU A 583 -13.02 21.53 8.28
N SER A 584 -13.08 20.57 9.20
CA SER A 584 -11.87 19.92 9.72
C SER A 584 -12.18 18.55 10.31
N ALA A 585 -11.16 17.70 10.33
CA ALA A 585 -11.13 16.45 11.08
C ALA A 585 -9.79 16.33 11.80
N GLU A 586 -9.81 15.93 13.06
CA GLU A 586 -8.64 15.73 13.91
C GLU A 586 -8.81 14.46 14.73
N ALA A 587 -7.83 13.56 14.64
CA ALA A 587 -7.76 12.37 15.47
C ALA A 587 -6.52 12.42 16.36
N ASP A 588 -6.68 12.05 17.63
CA ASP A 588 -5.59 11.79 18.57
C ASP A 588 -5.85 10.46 19.28
N VAL A 589 -4.86 9.58 19.30
CA VAL A 589 -5.06 8.18 19.67
C VAL A 589 -4.03 7.69 20.65
N ILE A 590 -4.46 6.78 21.52
CA ILE A 590 -3.59 5.99 22.38
C ILE A 590 -3.38 4.65 21.69
N GLN A 591 -2.11 4.35 21.38
CA GLN A 591 -1.70 3.13 20.70
C GLN A 591 -1.91 1.91 21.60
N LEU A 592 -1.73 0.72 21.03
CA LEU A 592 -1.76 -0.52 21.81
C LEU A 592 -0.45 -0.65 22.60
N ASP A 593 -0.57 -0.88 23.91
CA ASP A 593 0.54 -1.36 24.74
C ASP A 593 1.00 -2.76 24.34
#